data_AF-A0A6N7QYI6-F1
#
_entry.id   AF-A0A6N7QYI6-F1
#
_cell.length_a   1.000
_cell.length_b   1.000
_cell.length_c   1.000
_cell.angle_alpha   90.00
_cell.angle_beta   90.00
_cell.angle_gamma   90.00
#
_symmetry.space_group_name_H-M   'P 1'
#
loop_
_entity.id
_entity.type
_entity.pdbx_description
1 polymer ?
#
loop_
_entity_poly.entity_id
_entity_poly.type
_entity_poly.pdbx_seq_one_letter_code
_entity_poly.pdbx_strand_id
1 'polypeptide(L)'
;MKKAAIFILLITFLIGCQQENFLAQQIEKRDTQQDYKEEPESFVQVEEEDKEQAEQVNEEEQENEQTEEKKDDTLTVVDNPDSVSLVVNKQRKLPDGYEPDDLVEANVPYYAAEGDPKRLIRQVAAGALEDLFAAAKEDGLELVAVSGYRSYDRQKQIYENNVETKGQDHADKFSAKPGTSEHQTGLAMDVASAALVAVLEQSFIETEEGQWLEDHAHEHGFIIRYPEGKEAITGYSYEPWHLRYVGKETATEIYQAQVTLEEFFGLYP
;
A
#
# COMPACT_ATOMS: atom_id res chain seq x y z
N MET A 1 40.14 41.17 -49.59
CA MET A 1 41.56 40.79 -49.41
C MET A 1 41.99 41.10 -47.99
N LYS A 2 42.28 40.07 -47.18
CA LYS A 2 43.44 39.94 -46.27
C LYS A 2 43.15 38.85 -45.23
N LYS A 3 44.00 37.84 -45.26
CA LYS A 3 44.10 36.72 -44.31
C LYS A 3 44.91 37.16 -43.09
N ALA A 4 44.60 36.63 -41.91
CA ALA A 4 45.54 36.40 -40.81
C ALA A 4 44.91 35.35 -39.88
N ALA A 5 45.33 34.08 -39.98
CA ALA A 5 46.37 33.45 -39.17
C ALA A 5 45.77 32.81 -37.89
N ILE A 6 45.38 31.54 -38.00
CA ILE A 6 44.97 30.68 -36.89
C ILE A 6 46.20 29.94 -36.41
N PHE A 7 46.58 30.14 -35.15
CA PHE A 7 47.63 29.40 -34.47
C PHE A 7 47.00 28.16 -33.82
N ILE A 8 47.41 26.97 -34.24
CA ILE A 8 47.00 25.69 -33.64
C ILE A 8 47.86 25.49 -32.39
N LEU A 9 47.25 25.49 -31.21
CA LEU A 9 47.86 25.02 -29.98
C LEU A 9 47.30 23.62 -29.67
N LEU A 10 48.12 22.61 -29.92
CA LEU A 10 47.91 21.24 -29.43
C LEU A 10 48.08 21.23 -27.91
N ILE A 11 47.01 20.94 -27.18
CA ILE A 11 47.08 20.52 -25.77
C ILE A 11 46.57 19.08 -25.71
N THR A 12 47.51 18.19 -25.42
CA THR A 12 47.30 16.75 -25.25
C THR A 12 46.51 16.45 -23.98
N PHE A 13 45.52 15.58 -24.17
CA PHE A 13 44.67 14.88 -23.21
C PHE A 13 45.47 14.21 -22.07
N LEU A 14 45.13 14.48 -20.81
CA LEU A 14 45.49 13.66 -19.64
C LEU A 14 44.58 14.00 -18.45
N ILE A 15 43.26 13.83 -18.60
CA ILE A 15 42.31 13.84 -17.46
C ILE A 15 41.25 12.76 -17.72
N GLY A 16 41.66 11.50 -17.65
CA GLY A 16 40.78 10.35 -17.96
C GLY A 16 40.40 9.48 -16.75
N CYS A 17 41.05 9.62 -15.58
CA CYS A 17 40.85 8.67 -14.48
C CYS A 17 40.27 9.26 -13.19
N GLN A 18 40.13 10.59 -13.06
CA GLN A 18 39.56 11.19 -11.85
C GLN A 18 38.07 11.50 -11.93
N GLN A 19 37.47 11.51 -13.14
CA GLN A 19 36.06 11.89 -13.30
C GLN A 19 35.10 10.70 -13.14
N GLU A 20 35.52 9.47 -13.45
CA GLU A 20 34.68 8.28 -13.28
C GLU A 20 34.47 7.91 -11.80
N ASN A 21 35.51 8.04 -10.97
CA ASN A 21 35.39 7.77 -9.52
C ASN A 21 34.53 8.79 -8.78
N PHE A 22 34.45 10.04 -9.27
CA PHE A 22 33.60 11.06 -8.65
C PHE A 22 32.12 10.87 -9.00
N LEU A 23 31.82 10.40 -10.22
CA LEU A 23 30.46 10.07 -10.64
C LEU A 23 29.94 8.82 -9.93
N ALA A 24 30.75 7.77 -9.79
CA ALA A 24 30.36 6.56 -9.05
C ALA A 24 30.01 6.86 -7.58
N GLN A 25 30.81 7.70 -6.91
CA GLN A 25 30.55 8.13 -5.53
C GLN A 25 29.35 9.08 -5.37
N GLN A 26 28.97 9.82 -6.42
CA GLN A 26 27.76 10.65 -6.41
C GLN A 26 26.48 9.88 -6.74
N ILE A 27 26.58 8.79 -7.51
CA ILE A 27 25.45 7.89 -7.79
C ILE A 27 25.12 7.08 -6.53
N GLU A 28 26.12 6.49 -5.87
CA GLU A 28 25.92 5.72 -4.63
C GLU A 28 25.33 6.57 -3.49
N LYS A 29 25.70 7.85 -3.41
CA LYS A 29 25.11 8.80 -2.44
C LYS A 29 23.70 9.29 -2.81
N ARG A 30 23.31 9.26 -4.08
CA ARG A 30 21.94 9.60 -4.52
C ARG A 30 20.98 8.44 -4.26
N ASP A 31 21.41 7.20 -4.47
CA ASP A 31 20.57 6.01 -4.23
C ASP A 31 20.21 5.85 -2.75
N THR A 32 21.06 6.28 -1.82
CA THR A 32 20.75 6.23 -0.39
C THR A 32 19.80 7.33 0.10
N GLN A 33 19.47 8.34 -0.71
CA GLN A 33 18.76 9.54 -0.23
C GLN A 33 17.43 9.82 -0.93
N GLN A 34 16.98 8.96 -1.86
CA GLN A 34 15.80 9.24 -2.68
C GLN A 34 14.65 8.22 -2.58
N ASP A 35 14.67 7.30 -1.61
CA ASP A 35 13.58 6.33 -1.35
C ASP A 35 12.77 6.58 -0.06
N TYR A 36 12.61 7.86 0.30
CA TYR A 36 11.61 8.28 1.29
C TYR A 36 10.74 9.37 0.69
N LYS A 37 9.94 9.00 -0.31
CA LYS A 37 8.70 9.72 -0.57
C LYS A 37 7.61 8.98 0.17
N GLU A 38 7.06 9.67 1.15
CA GLU A 38 5.92 9.27 1.97
C GLU A 38 4.83 8.65 1.08
N GLU A 39 4.31 7.48 1.48
CA GLU A 39 3.00 7.06 1.02
C GLU A 39 2.00 8.11 1.53
N PRO A 40 1.03 8.53 0.70
CA PRO A 40 0.22 9.69 0.99
C PRO A 40 -0.60 9.46 2.26
N GLU A 41 -0.59 10.48 3.10
CA GLU A 41 -1.28 10.48 4.37
C GLU A 41 -2.79 10.53 4.12
N SER A 42 -3.54 9.52 4.59
CA SER A 42 -4.98 9.64 4.76
C SER A 42 -5.26 10.73 5.81
N PHE A 43 -5.46 11.96 5.34
CA PHE A 43 -5.65 13.13 6.19
C PHE A 43 -7.12 13.23 6.62
N VAL A 44 -7.42 12.84 7.86
CA VAL A 44 -8.72 13.15 8.49
C VAL A 44 -8.63 14.57 9.06
N GLN A 45 -9.34 15.51 8.43
CA GLN A 45 -9.61 16.81 9.05
C GLN A 45 -10.66 16.65 10.14
N VAL A 46 -10.27 16.83 11.40
CA VAL A 46 -11.20 17.17 12.48
C VAL A 46 -11.02 18.66 12.73
N GLU A 47 -12.01 19.45 12.33
CA GLU A 47 -12.12 20.85 12.73
C GLU A 47 -12.45 20.91 14.23
N GLU A 48 -11.52 21.41 15.03
CA GLU A 48 -11.80 21.92 16.38
C GLU A 48 -12.17 23.40 16.26
N GLU A 49 -13.41 23.75 16.62
CA GLU A 49 -13.73 25.11 17.06
C GLU A 49 -14.46 25.11 18.42
N ASP A 50 -13.90 25.97 19.28
CA ASP A 50 -14.42 26.66 20.46
C ASP A 50 -14.50 25.98 21.85
N LYS A 51 -13.59 26.48 22.70
CA LYS A 51 -13.58 26.46 24.17
C LYS A 51 -14.37 27.65 24.73
N GLU A 52 -14.73 27.49 26.02
CA GLU A 52 -15.31 28.47 26.98
C GLU A 52 -16.85 28.52 26.98
N GLN A 53 -17.62 28.26 28.04
CA GLN A 53 -17.52 28.24 29.52
C GLN A 53 -18.53 27.17 30.02
N ALA A 54 -18.52 26.58 31.22
CA ALA A 54 -18.38 27.19 32.55
C ALA A 54 -18.15 26.11 33.62
N GLU A 55 -17.53 26.56 34.72
CA GLU A 55 -17.22 25.85 35.95
C GLU A 55 -18.44 25.35 36.76
N GLN A 56 -18.19 24.22 37.44
CA GLN A 56 -18.68 23.76 38.75
C GLN A 56 -20.09 23.17 38.88
N VAL A 57 -20.09 21.88 39.25
CA VAL A 57 -20.75 21.19 40.40
C VAL A 57 -20.81 19.71 39.98
N ASN A 58 -20.56 18.66 40.76
CA ASN A 58 -19.85 18.38 42.00
C ASN A 58 -19.85 16.83 42.05
N GLU A 59 -18.75 16.25 42.54
CA GLU A 59 -18.59 14.90 43.10
C GLU A 59 -19.85 14.03 43.27
N GLU A 60 -19.91 12.89 42.54
CA GLU A 60 -20.21 11.53 43.04
C GLU A 60 -20.66 10.63 41.88
N GLU A 61 -19.73 9.84 41.33
CA GLU A 61 -19.93 8.43 40.94
C GLU A 61 -18.58 7.85 40.53
N GLN A 62 -17.73 7.61 41.54
CA GLN A 62 -16.69 6.60 41.45
C GLN A 62 -17.36 5.24 41.66
N GLU A 63 -17.47 4.44 40.59
CA GLU A 63 -17.31 2.98 40.57
C GLU A 63 -17.97 2.44 39.29
N ASN A 64 -17.24 2.52 38.17
CA ASN A 64 -17.16 1.38 37.25
C ASN A 64 -15.96 1.55 36.29
N GLU A 65 -14.74 1.58 36.83
CA GLU A 65 -13.58 1.14 36.05
C GLU A 65 -13.70 -0.39 35.91
N GLN A 66 -14.58 -0.83 35.03
CA GLN A 66 -14.39 -2.13 34.41
C GLN A 66 -13.13 -2.02 33.58
N THR A 67 -12.08 -2.56 34.17
CA THR A 67 -10.82 -2.91 33.55
C THR A 67 -11.16 -3.64 32.26
N GLU A 68 -11.04 -2.97 31.12
CA GLU A 68 -10.84 -3.67 29.86
C GLU A 68 -9.52 -4.42 30.03
N GLU A 69 -9.63 -5.70 30.35
CA GLU A 69 -8.52 -6.62 30.32
C GLU A 69 -7.82 -6.45 28.97
N LYS A 70 -6.54 -6.05 28.99
CA LYS A 70 -5.66 -6.16 27.82
C LYS A 70 -5.76 -7.61 27.33
N LYS A 71 -6.55 -7.82 26.28
CA LYS A 71 -6.63 -9.07 25.53
C LYS A 71 -5.18 -9.40 25.13
N ASP A 72 -4.68 -10.53 25.59
CA ASP A 72 -3.36 -11.05 25.27
C ASP A 72 -3.21 -11.08 23.74
N ASP A 73 -2.32 -10.22 23.20
CA ASP A 73 -2.14 -9.90 21.77
C ASP A 73 -1.36 -11.03 21.06
N THR A 74 -1.79 -12.28 21.24
CA THR A 74 -1.21 -13.40 20.52
C THR A 74 -1.83 -13.49 19.13
N LEU A 75 -1.11 -12.97 18.13
CA LEU A 75 -1.45 -13.11 16.71
C LEU A 75 -1.61 -14.59 16.33
N THR A 76 -2.68 -14.90 15.59
CA THR A 76 -2.89 -16.23 15.00
C THR A 76 -2.03 -16.39 13.76
N VAL A 77 -1.20 -17.43 13.68
CA VAL A 77 -0.45 -17.75 12.46
C VAL A 77 -1.37 -18.44 11.46
N VAL A 78 -1.38 -18.01 10.20
CA VAL A 78 -2.18 -18.67 9.15
C VAL A 78 -1.59 -20.03 8.77
N ASP A 79 -2.43 -21.05 8.63
CA ASP A 79 -2.00 -22.44 8.39
C ASP A 79 -1.58 -22.71 6.94
N ASN A 80 -2.24 -22.06 5.96
CA ASN A 80 -1.98 -22.24 4.53
C ASN A 80 -1.68 -20.89 3.88
N PRO A 81 -0.44 -20.40 3.98
CA PRO A 81 -0.08 -19.06 3.52
C PRO A 81 -0.06 -18.95 1.98
N ASP A 82 -0.10 -20.06 1.24
CA ASP A 82 -0.18 -20.05 -0.23
C ASP A 82 -1.63 -20.00 -0.76
N SER A 83 -2.62 -20.11 0.11
CA SER A 83 -4.04 -20.09 -0.28
C SER A 83 -4.46 -18.70 -0.74
N VAL A 84 -5.08 -18.60 -1.92
CA VAL A 84 -5.70 -17.33 -2.37
C VAL A 84 -6.81 -16.84 -1.42
N SER A 85 -7.39 -17.75 -0.64
CA SER A 85 -8.44 -17.47 0.37
C SER A 85 -7.88 -17.16 1.77
N LEU A 86 -6.56 -17.06 1.94
CA LEU A 86 -5.97 -16.74 3.25
C LEU A 86 -6.46 -15.37 3.74
N VAL A 87 -6.62 -15.21 5.06
CA VAL A 87 -6.92 -13.91 5.67
C VAL A 87 -5.77 -13.51 6.58
N VAL A 88 -5.14 -12.39 6.24
CA VAL A 88 -4.11 -11.69 7.01
C VAL A 88 -4.67 -10.34 7.39
N ASN A 89 -4.56 -9.99 8.67
CA ASN A 89 -5.10 -8.76 9.25
C ASN A 89 -4.47 -8.51 10.62
N LYS A 90 -4.97 -7.53 11.38
CA LYS A 90 -4.42 -7.14 12.69
C LYS A 90 -4.35 -8.28 13.71
N GLN A 91 -5.12 -9.36 13.55
CA GLN A 91 -5.16 -10.53 14.45
C GLN A 91 -4.50 -11.78 13.85
N ARG A 92 -4.20 -11.78 12.54
CA ARG A 92 -3.75 -12.96 11.80
C ARG A 92 -2.50 -12.65 10.99
N LYS A 93 -1.40 -13.34 11.28
CA LYS A 93 -0.10 -13.13 10.64
C LYS A 93 0.34 -14.29 9.74
N LEU A 94 1.18 -13.97 8.77
CA LEU A 94 1.94 -14.94 8.00
C LEU A 94 2.97 -15.67 8.86
N PRO A 95 3.33 -16.92 8.52
CA PRO A 95 4.46 -17.62 9.14
C PRO A 95 5.76 -16.83 8.98
N ASP A 96 6.64 -16.97 9.97
CA ASP A 96 7.94 -16.29 9.93
C ASP A 96 8.76 -16.79 8.72
N GLY A 97 9.31 -15.84 7.95
CA GLY A 97 10.07 -16.14 6.74
C GLY A 97 9.24 -16.46 5.49
N TYR A 98 7.91 -16.32 5.56
CA TYR A 98 7.07 -16.51 4.37
C TYR A 98 7.35 -15.45 3.29
N GLU A 99 7.59 -15.96 2.08
CA GLU A 99 7.70 -15.23 0.83
C GLU A 99 7.10 -16.11 -0.28
N PRO A 100 6.17 -15.60 -1.12
CA PRO A 100 5.62 -16.38 -2.22
C PRO A 100 6.72 -16.74 -3.23
N ASP A 101 6.70 -17.96 -3.75
CA ASP A 101 7.69 -18.45 -4.73
C ASP A 101 7.28 -18.21 -6.20
N ASP A 102 6.11 -17.61 -6.43
CA ASP A 102 5.47 -17.40 -7.72
C ASP A 102 5.24 -15.91 -8.06
N LEU A 103 6.06 -15.01 -7.50
CA LEU A 103 6.01 -13.57 -7.77
C LEU A 103 6.47 -13.24 -9.19
N VAL A 104 5.69 -12.42 -9.89
CA VAL A 104 5.96 -11.93 -11.26
C VAL A 104 5.51 -10.48 -11.43
N GLU A 105 6.03 -9.80 -12.45
CA GLU A 105 5.47 -8.52 -12.91
C GLU A 105 4.31 -8.77 -13.88
N ALA A 106 3.15 -8.18 -13.61
CA ALA A 106 2.02 -8.19 -14.53
C ALA A 106 2.29 -7.23 -15.70
N ASN A 107 1.75 -7.51 -16.88
CA ASN A 107 1.92 -6.65 -18.06
C ASN A 107 0.93 -5.46 -18.04
N VAL A 108 1.09 -4.57 -17.05
CA VAL A 108 0.29 -3.36 -16.85
C VAL A 108 1.18 -2.12 -16.69
N PRO A 109 0.65 -0.89 -16.82
CA PRO A 109 1.38 0.32 -16.45
C PRO A 109 1.67 0.35 -14.95
N TYR A 110 2.86 0.83 -14.57
CA TYR A 110 3.25 0.98 -13.16
C TYR A 110 3.74 2.40 -12.87
N TYR A 111 3.50 2.85 -11.65
CA TYR A 111 4.11 4.05 -11.09
C TYR A 111 5.56 3.80 -10.65
N ALA A 112 5.84 2.63 -10.09
CA ALA A 112 7.16 2.23 -9.62
C ALA A 112 8.12 1.91 -10.79
N ALA A 113 9.40 2.21 -10.57
CA ALA A 113 10.47 1.98 -11.55
C ALA A 113 10.69 0.47 -11.81
N GLU A 114 11.13 0.12 -13.02
CA GLU A 114 11.45 -1.27 -13.38
C GLU A 114 12.44 -1.91 -12.38
N GLY A 115 12.14 -3.14 -11.96
CA GLY A 115 12.92 -3.87 -10.95
C GLY A 115 12.56 -3.58 -9.50
N ASP A 116 11.64 -2.64 -9.22
CA ASP A 116 11.11 -2.41 -7.88
C ASP A 116 10.19 -3.57 -7.46
N PRO A 117 10.37 -4.19 -6.27
CA PRO A 117 9.49 -5.23 -5.75
C PRO A 117 8.01 -4.85 -5.68
N LYS A 118 7.68 -3.55 -5.60
CA LYS A 118 6.30 -3.04 -5.71
C LYS A 118 5.61 -3.42 -7.02
N ARG A 119 6.35 -3.81 -8.05
CA ARG A 119 5.80 -4.27 -9.33
C ARG A 119 5.37 -5.73 -9.29
N LEU A 120 5.82 -6.48 -8.30
CA LEU A 120 5.59 -7.91 -8.21
C LEU A 120 4.23 -8.22 -7.57
N ILE A 121 3.59 -9.27 -8.05
CA ILE A 121 2.38 -9.88 -7.49
C ILE A 121 2.43 -11.38 -7.81
N ARG A 122 1.70 -12.23 -7.10
CA ARG A 122 1.64 -13.66 -7.40
C ARG A 122 1.07 -13.89 -8.80
N GLN A 123 1.61 -14.89 -9.50
CA GLN A 123 1.28 -15.22 -10.89
C GLN A 123 -0.23 -15.35 -11.17
N VAL A 124 -0.99 -15.91 -10.23
CA VAL A 124 -2.45 -16.06 -10.36
C VAL A 124 -3.19 -14.72 -10.35
N ALA A 125 -2.72 -13.77 -9.53
CA ALA A 125 -3.29 -12.43 -9.44
C ALA A 125 -2.76 -11.52 -10.56
N ALA A 126 -1.55 -11.75 -11.08
CA ALA A 126 -0.98 -11.01 -12.20
C ALA A 126 -1.87 -11.08 -13.45
N GLY A 127 -2.26 -12.29 -13.87
CA GLY A 127 -3.14 -12.46 -15.04
C GLY A 127 -4.53 -11.84 -14.84
N ALA A 128 -5.05 -11.92 -13.61
CA ALA A 128 -6.31 -11.26 -13.27
C ALA A 128 -6.21 -9.73 -13.30
N LEU A 129 -5.07 -9.17 -12.88
CA LEU A 129 -4.82 -7.73 -12.89
C LEU A 129 -4.71 -7.22 -14.33
N GLU A 130 -4.06 -7.98 -15.22
CA GLU A 130 -4.02 -7.69 -16.66
C GLU A 130 -5.43 -7.66 -17.27
N ASP A 131 -6.27 -8.65 -16.97
CA ASP A 131 -7.66 -8.69 -17.43
C ASP A 131 -8.46 -7.48 -16.92
N LEU A 132 -8.29 -7.11 -15.64
CA LEU A 132 -8.97 -5.96 -15.01
C LEU A 132 -8.56 -4.64 -15.68
N PHE A 133 -7.27 -4.43 -15.91
CA PHE A 133 -6.77 -3.22 -16.56
C PHE A 133 -7.19 -3.15 -18.03
N ALA A 134 -7.25 -4.29 -18.72
CA ALA A 134 -7.75 -4.36 -20.08
C ALA A 134 -9.24 -3.98 -20.16
N ALA A 135 -10.07 -4.48 -19.23
CA ALA A 135 -11.50 -4.15 -19.16
C ALA A 135 -11.73 -2.66 -18.87
N ALA A 136 -11.02 -2.08 -17.89
CA ALA A 136 -11.08 -0.64 -17.63
C ALA A 136 -10.75 0.18 -18.88
N LYS A 137 -9.73 -0.26 -19.63
CA LYS A 137 -9.32 0.40 -20.88
C LYS A 137 -10.36 0.28 -22.00
N GLU A 138 -11.09 -0.82 -22.08
CA GLU A 138 -12.20 -0.98 -23.03
C GLU A 138 -13.32 0.04 -22.76
N ASP A 139 -13.52 0.40 -21.49
CA ASP A 139 -14.44 1.45 -21.06
C ASP A 139 -13.85 2.87 -21.11
N GLY A 140 -12.62 3.00 -21.63
CA GLY A 140 -11.95 4.29 -21.83
C GLY A 140 -11.22 4.84 -20.60
N LEU A 141 -11.04 4.02 -19.57
CA LEU A 141 -10.38 4.35 -18.32
C LEU A 141 -8.94 3.82 -18.29
N GLU A 142 -8.01 4.57 -17.72
CA GLU A 142 -6.60 4.14 -17.64
C GLU A 142 -6.16 4.02 -16.19
N LEU A 143 -5.87 2.79 -15.76
CA LEU A 143 -5.33 2.48 -14.44
C LEU A 143 -3.81 2.37 -14.46
N VAL A 144 -3.20 2.58 -13.29
CA VAL A 144 -1.78 2.32 -13.03
C VAL A 144 -1.61 1.53 -11.73
N ALA A 145 -0.74 0.53 -11.75
CA ALA A 145 -0.36 -0.22 -10.56
C ALA A 145 0.68 0.57 -9.75
N VAL A 146 0.46 0.68 -8.44
CA VAL A 146 1.26 1.53 -7.54
C VAL A 146 2.14 0.69 -6.62
N SER A 147 1.56 -0.30 -5.92
CA SER A 147 2.28 -1.10 -4.92
C SER A 147 1.67 -2.49 -4.75
N GLY A 148 2.40 -3.50 -5.22
CA GLY A 148 2.11 -4.92 -5.06
C GLY A 148 2.84 -5.52 -3.87
N TYR A 149 3.77 -6.44 -4.14
CA TYR A 149 4.48 -7.19 -3.10
C TYR A 149 5.34 -6.29 -2.21
N ARG A 150 5.28 -6.57 -0.90
CA ARG A 150 6.10 -5.93 0.11
C ARG A 150 6.63 -6.98 1.08
N SER A 151 7.95 -7.13 1.15
CA SER A 151 8.56 -8.13 2.05
C SER A 151 8.31 -7.82 3.52
N TYR A 152 8.44 -8.85 4.36
CA TYR A 152 8.38 -8.71 5.82
C TYR A 152 9.33 -7.61 6.33
N ASP A 153 10.59 -7.64 5.88
CA ASP A 153 11.62 -6.70 6.33
C ASP A 153 11.30 -5.26 5.90
N ARG A 154 10.72 -5.06 4.71
CA ARG A 154 10.26 -3.75 4.28
C ARG A 154 9.09 -3.27 5.14
N GLN A 155 8.11 -4.13 5.41
CA GLN A 155 6.99 -3.77 6.30
C GLN A 155 7.48 -3.44 7.71
N LYS A 156 8.50 -4.14 8.20
CA LYS A 156 9.16 -3.85 9.48
C LYS A 156 9.78 -2.46 9.50
N GLN A 157 10.54 -2.09 8.48
CA GLN A 157 11.12 -0.75 8.39
C GLN A 157 10.03 0.34 8.37
N ILE A 158 8.95 0.14 7.60
CA ILE A 158 7.82 1.09 7.53
C ILE A 158 7.17 1.24 8.92
N TYR A 159 6.87 0.13 9.58
CA TYR A 159 6.24 0.14 10.89
C TYR A 159 7.13 0.80 11.95
N GLU A 160 8.42 0.43 12.03
CA GLU A 160 9.37 1.01 12.98
C GLU A 160 9.55 2.52 12.75
N ASN A 161 9.61 2.97 11.49
CA ASN A 161 9.65 4.39 11.17
C ASN A 161 8.37 5.13 11.61
N ASN A 162 7.18 4.53 11.43
CA ASN A 162 5.93 5.11 11.90
C ASN A 162 5.88 5.21 13.43
N VAL A 163 6.39 4.21 14.14
CA VAL A 163 6.51 4.26 15.61
C VAL A 163 7.44 5.40 16.03
N GLU A 164 8.60 5.53 15.37
CA GLU A 164 9.59 6.57 15.68
C GLU A 164 9.06 7.99 15.42
N THR A 165 8.35 8.18 14.30
CA THR A 165 7.95 9.51 13.82
C THR A 165 6.56 9.95 14.30
N LYS A 166 5.63 9.00 14.48
CA LYS A 166 4.21 9.27 14.78
C LYS A 166 3.73 8.64 16.09
N GLY A 167 4.53 7.76 16.70
CA GLY A 167 4.22 7.08 17.96
C GLY A 167 3.53 5.72 17.77
N GLN A 168 3.61 4.90 18.82
CA GLN A 168 3.12 3.51 18.82
C GLN A 168 1.63 3.40 18.51
N ASP A 169 0.77 4.16 19.22
CA ASP A 169 -0.68 4.09 19.03
C ASP A 169 -1.11 4.47 17.62
N HIS A 170 -0.42 5.45 17.01
CA HIS A 170 -0.63 5.82 15.62
C HIS A 170 -0.21 4.68 14.68
N ALA A 171 0.99 4.13 14.87
CA ALA A 171 1.49 3.03 14.04
C ALA A 171 0.58 1.78 14.13
N ASP A 172 0.12 1.41 15.32
CA ASP A 172 -0.78 0.27 15.53
C ASP A 172 -2.14 0.47 14.86
N LYS A 173 -2.63 1.71 14.80
CA LYS A 173 -3.88 2.05 14.13
C LYS A 173 -3.72 2.03 12.61
N PHE A 174 -2.76 2.78 12.06
CA PHE A 174 -2.70 3.06 10.62
C PHE A 174 -1.71 2.19 9.83
N SER A 175 -0.86 1.41 10.49
CA SER A 175 0.12 0.56 9.83
C SER A 175 -0.09 -0.91 10.13
N ALA A 176 0.19 -1.78 9.17
CA ALA A 176 0.27 -3.21 9.43
C ALA A 176 1.54 -3.52 10.23
N LYS A 177 1.41 -4.35 11.28
CA LYS A 177 2.58 -4.95 11.93
C LYS A 177 3.28 -5.88 10.92
N PRO A 178 4.59 -6.12 11.04
CA PRO A 178 5.29 -7.07 10.17
C PRO A 178 4.65 -8.45 10.24
N GLY A 179 4.43 -9.08 9.07
CA GLY A 179 3.70 -10.34 8.96
C GLY A 179 2.18 -10.20 8.91
N THR A 180 1.61 -9.02 9.18
CA THR A 180 0.15 -8.77 9.12
C THR A 180 -0.28 -7.92 7.92
N SER A 181 0.62 -7.65 6.97
CA SER A 181 0.29 -6.89 5.75
C SER A 181 -0.11 -7.83 4.62
N GLU A 182 -1.21 -7.51 3.92
CA GLU A 182 -1.61 -8.27 2.75
C GLU A 182 -0.62 -8.14 1.58
N HIS A 183 0.15 -7.06 1.48
CA HIS A 183 1.17 -6.93 0.44
C HIS A 183 2.23 -8.04 0.51
N GLN A 184 2.53 -8.57 1.70
CA GLN A 184 3.46 -9.69 1.85
C GLN A 184 2.92 -11.00 1.25
N THR A 185 1.59 -11.12 1.10
CA THR A 185 0.97 -12.28 0.45
C THR A 185 1.22 -12.31 -1.05
N GLY A 186 1.58 -11.16 -1.65
CA GLY A 186 1.61 -10.97 -3.10
C GLY A 186 0.24 -11.11 -3.75
N LEU A 187 -0.86 -11.03 -3.01
CA LEU A 187 -2.24 -11.04 -3.54
C LEU A 187 -2.90 -9.67 -3.48
N ALA A 188 -2.22 -8.67 -2.91
CA ALA A 188 -2.68 -7.29 -2.88
C ALA A 188 -2.00 -6.46 -3.98
N MET A 189 -2.74 -5.52 -4.54
CA MET A 189 -2.22 -4.49 -5.44
C MET A 189 -2.93 -3.18 -5.16
N ASP A 190 -2.15 -2.17 -4.83
CA ASP A 190 -2.63 -0.80 -4.82
C ASP A 190 -2.66 -0.25 -6.25
N VAL A 191 -3.76 0.40 -6.62
CA VAL A 191 -3.97 0.98 -7.95
C VAL A 191 -4.35 2.46 -7.86
N ALA A 192 -4.14 3.19 -8.94
CA ALA A 192 -4.59 4.56 -9.08
C ALA A 192 -5.02 4.85 -10.52
N SER A 193 -5.57 6.03 -10.77
CA SER A 193 -5.75 6.54 -12.14
C SER A 193 -4.38 6.83 -12.77
N ALA A 194 -4.25 6.62 -14.08
CA ALA A 194 -3.03 6.96 -14.82
C ALA A 194 -2.75 8.48 -14.85
N ALA A 195 -3.79 9.29 -14.60
CA ALA A 195 -3.66 10.73 -14.37
C ALA A 195 -2.95 11.07 -13.04
N LEU A 196 -2.74 10.07 -12.17
CA LEU A 196 -2.13 10.19 -10.85
C LEU A 196 -2.84 11.23 -9.97
N VAL A 197 -4.17 11.26 -10.07
CA VAL A 197 -5.05 12.03 -9.20
C VAL A 197 -5.43 11.16 -8.00
N ALA A 198 -5.34 11.72 -6.79
CA ALA A 198 -5.72 11.04 -5.55
C ALA A 198 -5.03 9.67 -5.35
N VAL A 199 -3.73 9.60 -5.64
CA VAL A 199 -2.96 8.35 -5.55
C VAL A 199 -2.97 7.86 -4.11
N LEU A 200 -3.52 6.67 -3.85
CA LEU A 200 -3.64 6.07 -2.51
C LEU A 200 -4.32 6.98 -1.48
N GLU A 201 -5.32 7.76 -1.93
CA GLU A 201 -6.15 8.62 -1.09
C GLU A 201 -7.62 8.18 -1.18
N GLN A 202 -8.42 8.46 -0.14
CA GLN A 202 -9.84 8.11 -0.14
C GLN A 202 -10.61 8.81 -1.27
N SER A 203 -10.18 10.02 -1.64
CA SER A 203 -10.71 10.79 -2.78
C SER A 203 -10.54 10.07 -4.13
N PHE A 204 -9.78 8.96 -4.20
CA PHE A 204 -9.74 8.13 -5.40
C PHE A 204 -11.12 7.61 -5.80
N ILE A 205 -12.03 7.37 -4.85
CA ILE A 205 -13.43 6.98 -5.15
C ILE A 205 -14.22 8.05 -5.90
N GLU A 206 -13.75 9.31 -5.89
CA GLU A 206 -14.40 10.40 -6.62
C GLU A 206 -14.01 10.43 -8.10
N THR A 207 -13.02 9.61 -8.51
CA THR A 207 -12.60 9.45 -9.90
C THR A 207 -13.46 8.42 -10.64
N GLU A 208 -13.49 8.51 -11.97
CA GLU A 208 -14.19 7.51 -12.80
C GLU A 208 -13.55 6.13 -12.62
N GLU A 209 -12.22 6.05 -12.51
CA GLU A 209 -11.49 4.81 -12.24
C GLU A 209 -11.83 4.18 -10.89
N GLY A 210 -11.91 4.98 -9.83
CA GLY A 210 -12.24 4.50 -8.49
C GLY A 210 -13.65 3.91 -8.42
N GLN A 211 -14.63 4.60 -9.01
CA GLN A 211 -16.02 4.11 -9.10
C GLN A 211 -16.11 2.84 -9.95
N TRP A 212 -15.41 2.82 -11.09
CA TRP A 212 -15.38 1.63 -11.95
C TRP A 212 -14.79 0.42 -11.23
N LEU A 213 -13.73 0.60 -10.43
CA LEU A 213 -13.16 -0.48 -9.64
C LEU A 213 -14.12 -1.00 -8.57
N GLU A 214 -14.85 -0.11 -7.89
CA GLU A 214 -15.87 -0.51 -6.91
C GLU A 214 -16.93 -1.44 -7.55
N ASP A 215 -17.35 -1.14 -8.78
CA ASP A 215 -18.36 -1.91 -9.49
C ASP A 215 -17.80 -3.18 -10.17
N HIS A 216 -16.58 -3.16 -10.71
CA HIS A 216 -16.10 -4.20 -11.63
C HIS A 216 -14.94 -5.04 -11.12
N ALA A 217 -14.24 -4.67 -10.04
CA ALA A 217 -13.07 -5.42 -9.57
C ALA A 217 -13.39 -6.91 -9.28
N HIS A 218 -14.59 -7.18 -8.78
CA HIS A 218 -15.05 -8.52 -8.42
C HIS A 218 -15.15 -9.48 -9.62
N GLU A 219 -15.46 -8.96 -10.81
CA GLU A 219 -15.56 -9.73 -12.05
C GLU A 219 -14.21 -10.35 -12.47
N HIS A 220 -13.12 -9.75 -11.99
CA HIS A 220 -11.75 -10.17 -12.23
C HIS A 220 -11.14 -10.93 -11.04
N GLY A 221 -11.88 -11.08 -9.94
CA GLY A 221 -11.43 -11.82 -8.76
C GLY A 221 -10.74 -10.96 -7.70
N PHE A 222 -10.86 -9.64 -7.80
CA PHE A 222 -10.41 -8.70 -6.78
C PHE A 222 -11.58 -8.14 -5.97
N ILE A 223 -11.32 -7.79 -4.72
CA ILE A 223 -12.25 -7.02 -3.89
C ILE A 223 -11.59 -5.72 -3.47
N ILE A 224 -12.39 -4.67 -3.24
CA ILE A 224 -11.97 -3.53 -2.42
C ILE A 224 -11.82 -4.05 -0.99
N ARG A 225 -10.58 -4.18 -0.52
CA ARG A 225 -10.29 -4.98 0.68
C ARG A 225 -10.81 -4.34 1.96
N TYR A 226 -10.74 -3.02 2.02
CA TYR A 226 -11.10 -2.20 3.17
C TYR A 226 -12.20 -1.23 2.73
N PRO A 227 -13.47 -1.66 2.71
CA PRO A 227 -14.61 -0.83 2.33
C PRO A 227 -15.01 0.16 3.45
N GLU A 228 -15.75 1.21 3.07
CA GLU A 228 -16.20 2.27 3.97
C GLU A 228 -17.11 1.73 5.08
N GLY A 229 -16.91 2.20 6.32
CA GLY A 229 -17.75 1.83 7.46
C GLY A 229 -17.50 0.43 8.03
N LYS A 230 -16.45 -0.26 7.58
CA LYS A 230 -16.07 -1.61 8.03
C LYS A 230 -14.79 -1.63 8.86
N GLU A 231 -14.30 -0.48 9.33
CA GLU A 231 -13.07 -0.31 10.10
C GLU A 231 -13.07 -1.14 11.39
N ALA A 232 -14.22 -1.25 12.04
CA ALA A 232 -14.39 -2.04 13.26
C ALA A 232 -14.20 -3.55 13.03
N ILE A 233 -14.28 -4.01 11.77
CA ILE A 233 -14.13 -5.42 11.39
C ILE A 233 -12.73 -5.65 10.80
N THR A 234 -12.31 -4.82 9.85
CA THR A 234 -11.02 -4.99 9.15
C THR A 234 -9.83 -4.49 9.96
N GLY A 235 -10.04 -3.49 10.82
CA GLY A 235 -8.98 -2.76 11.52
C GLY A 235 -8.26 -1.72 10.66
N TYR A 236 -8.77 -1.41 9.47
CA TYR A 236 -8.22 -0.42 8.53
C TYR A 236 -9.30 0.55 8.08
N SER A 237 -8.92 1.81 7.86
CA SER A 237 -9.78 2.83 7.23
C SER A 237 -10.24 2.41 5.85
N TYR A 238 -11.23 3.11 5.28
CA TYR A 238 -11.57 2.96 3.87
C TYR A 238 -10.35 3.19 2.96
N GLU A 239 -10.09 2.24 2.07
CA GLU A 239 -9.00 2.27 1.09
C GLU A 239 -9.51 1.83 -0.30
N PRO A 240 -10.14 2.73 -1.08
CA PRO A 240 -10.70 2.40 -2.41
C PRO A 240 -9.66 1.94 -3.44
N TRP A 241 -8.38 2.16 -3.18
CA TRP A 241 -7.28 1.77 -4.06
C TRP A 241 -6.75 0.35 -3.80
N HIS A 242 -6.99 -0.22 -2.62
CA HIS A 242 -6.35 -1.46 -2.18
C HIS A 242 -7.16 -2.67 -2.66
N LEU A 243 -6.69 -3.29 -3.75
CA LEU A 243 -7.30 -4.48 -4.31
C LEU A 243 -6.71 -5.75 -3.70
N ARG A 244 -7.57 -6.68 -3.29
CA ARG A 244 -7.16 -8.02 -2.81
C ARG A 244 -7.71 -9.12 -3.72
N TYR A 245 -6.81 -9.92 -4.30
CA TYR A 245 -7.19 -11.09 -5.09
C TYR A 245 -7.66 -12.25 -4.20
N VAL A 246 -8.84 -12.79 -4.51
CA VAL A 246 -9.46 -13.95 -3.82
C VAL A 246 -10.08 -14.96 -4.81
N GLY A 247 -9.92 -14.72 -6.11
CA GLY A 247 -10.56 -15.50 -7.18
C GLY A 247 -11.97 -15.01 -7.51
N LYS A 248 -12.40 -15.22 -8.77
CA LYS A 248 -13.65 -14.65 -9.31
C LYS A 248 -14.90 -15.04 -8.54
N GLU A 249 -15.05 -16.31 -8.20
CA GLU A 249 -16.23 -16.80 -7.47
C GLU A 249 -16.35 -16.14 -6.09
N THR A 250 -15.31 -16.26 -5.26
CA THR A 250 -15.24 -15.62 -3.93
C THR A 250 -15.44 -14.11 -4.01
N ALA A 251 -14.75 -13.42 -4.92
CA ALA A 251 -14.87 -11.96 -5.05
C ALA A 251 -16.31 -11.54 -5.41
N THR A 252 -16.94 -12.28 -6.32
CA THR A 252 -18.33 -12.03 -6.71
C THR A 252 -19.30 -12.25 -5.55
N GLU A 253 -19.12 -13.31 -4.77
CA GLU A 253 -19.98 -13.57 -3.60
C GLU A 253 -19.81 -12.49 -2.52
N ILE A 254 -18.57 -12.05 -2.26
CA ILE A 254 -18.27 -10.95 -1.33
C ILE A 254 -18.93 -9.65 -1.80
N TYR A 255 -18.77 -9.30 -3.08
CA TYR A 255 -19.38 -8.12 -3.68
C TYR A 255 -20.90 -8.16 -3.59
N GLN A 256 -21.55 -9.26 -3.97
CA GLN A 256 -23.01 -9.37 -3.91
C GLN A 256 -23.57 -9.32 -2.49
N ALA A 257 -22.84 -9.86 -1.53
CA ALA A 257 -23.23 -9.84 -0.12
C ALA A 257 -22.89 -8.53 0.60
N GLN A 258 -22.05 -7.67 0.00
CA GLN A 258 -21.57 -6.40 0.58
C GLN A 258 -20.91 -6.63 1.96
N VAL A 259 -20.07 -7.66 2.03
CA VAL A 259 -19.34 -8.08 3.22
C VAL A 259 -17.84 -7.90 3.04
N THR A 260 -17.10 -7.89 4.15
CA THR A 260 -15.64 -7.95 4.17
C THR A 260 -15.14 -9.39 3.99
N LEU A 261 -13.84 -9.55 3.74
CA LEU A 261 -13.20 -10.86 3.71
C LEU A 261 -13.30 -11.58 5.07
N GLU A 262 -13.18 -10.82 6.16
CA GLU A 262 -13.41 -11.30 7.53
C GLU A 262 -14.83 -11.84 7.72
N GLU A 263 -15.85 -11.05 7.40
CA GLU A 263 -17.26 -11.45 7.53
C GLU A 263 -17.55 -12.69 6.67
N PHE A 264 -17.04 -12.74 5.44
CA PHE A 264 -17.23 -13.86 4.52
C PHE A 264 -16.69 -15.19 5.10
N PHE A 265 -15.52 -15.15 5.75
CA PHE A 265 -14.92 -16.34 6.39
C PHE A 265 -15.29 -16.50 7.87
N GLY A 266 -16.12 -15.62 8.45
CA GLY A 266 -16.52 -15.66 9.85
C GLY A 266 -15.39 -15.34 10.84
N LEU A 267 -14.43 -14.50 10.44
CA LEU A 267 -13.23 -14.14 11.21
C LEU A 267 -13.35 -12.73 11.82
N TYR A 268 -14.25 -12.59 12.79
CA TYR A 268 -14.43 -11.33 13.53
C TYR A 268 -13.29 -11.09 14.56
N PRO A 269 -12.99 -9.82 14.91
CA PRO A 269 -11.97 -9.45 15.90
C PRO A 269 -12.23 -9.94 17.35
#